data_AF-A0A938MM32-F1
#
_entry.id   AF-A0A938MM32-F1
#
_cell.length_a   1.000
_cell.length_b   1.000
_cell.length_c   1.000
_cell.angle_alpha   90.00
_cell.angle_beta   90.00
_cell.angle_gamma   90.00
#
_symmetry.space_group_name_H-M   'P 1'
#
loop_
_entity.id
_entity.type
_entity.pdbx_description
1 polymer ?
#
loop_
_entity_poly.entity_id
_entity_poly.type
_entity_poly.pdbx_seq_one_letter_code
_entity_poly.pdbx_strand_id
1 'polypeptide(L)' 'VWVTEELHRRALTFLQARPDKTYSLSDAVSFVLMRDRGIRDALTTDRHFDQEGFVRLLKP' A
#
# COMPACT_ATOMS: atom_id res chain seq x y z
N VAL A 1 8.54 11.88 2.79
CA VAL A 1 8.82 11.17 1.52
C VAL A 1 7.97 11.82 0.44
N TRP A 2 8.54 12.09 -0.74
CA TRP A 2 7.80 12.64 -1.88
C TRP A 2 7.37 11.50 -2.82
N VAL A 3 6.15 11.57 -3.37
CA VAL A 3 5.69 10.61 -4.39
C VAL A 3 6.21 11.09 -5.74
N THR A 4 7.26 10.43 -6.24
CA THR A 4 7.78 10.69 -7.59
C THR A 4 6.81 10.18 -8.65
N GLU A 5 6.94 10.68 -9.88
CA GLU A 5 6.15 10.19 -11.01
C GLU A 5 6.30 8.67 -11.21
N GLU A 6 7.52 8.14 -11.04
CA GLU A 6 7.77 6.70 -11.14
C GLU A 6 7.05 5.90 -10.06
N LEU A 7 7.11 6.35 -8.80
CA LEU A 7 6.38 5.70 -7.71
C LEU A 7 4.86 5.79 -7.95
N HIS A 8 4.37 6.94 -8.41
CA HIS A 8 2.98 7.14 -8.75
C HIS A 8 2.51 6.18 -9.85
N ARG A 9 3.29 6.03 -10.93
CA ARG A 9 2.97 5.13 -12.04
C ARG A 9 2.94 3.67 -11.58
N ARG A 10 3.90 3.25 -10.77
CA ARG A 10 3.92 1.89 -10.18
C ARG A 10 2.73 1.65 -9.27
N ALA A 11 2.33 2.63 -8.46
CA ALA A 11 1.13 2.56 -7.63
C ALA A 11 -0.15 2.47 -8.47
N LEU A 12 -0.25 3.22 -9.58
CA LEU A 12 -1.37 3.12 -10.52
C LEU A 12 -1.44 1.73 -11.18
N THR A 13 -0.32 1.20 -11.67
CA THR A 13 -0.27 -0.16 -12.23
C THR A 13 -0.68 -1.20 -11.20
N PHE A 14 -0.21 -1.05 -9.95
CA PHE A 14 -0.61 -1.92 -8.84
C PHE A 14 -2.13 -1.86 -8.57
N LEU A 15 -2.71 -0.65 -8.57
CA LEU A 15 -4.12 -0.43 -8.32
C LEU A 15 -5.00 -0.99 -9.44
N GLN A 16 -4.61 -0.75 -10.70
CA GLN A 16 -5.31 -1.27 -11.89
C GLN A 16 -5.32 -2.81 -11.95
N ALA A 17 -4.31 -3.46 -11.41
CA ALA A 17 -4.23 -4.93 -11.35
C ALA A 17 -5.18 -5.56 -10.32
N ARG A 18 -5.88 -4.76 -9.49
CA ARG A 18 -6.77 -5.22 -8.41
C ARG A 18 -8.13 -4.52 -8.46
N PRO A 19 -8.91 -4.68 -9.55
CA PRO A 19 -10.20 -4.04 -9.68
C PRO A 19 -11.24 -4.57 -8.67
N ASP A 20 -11.01 -5.75 -8.09
CA ASP A 20 -11.82 -6.36 -7.04
C ASP A 20 -11.57 -5.75 -5.66
N LYS A 21 -10.52 -4.94 -5.50
CA LYS A 21 -10.13 -4.32 -4.24
C LYS A 21 -10.48 -2.84 -4.24
N THR A 22 -11.08 -2.38 -3.14
CA THR A 22 -11.46 -0.97 -2.92
C THR A 22 -10.29 -0.12 -2.41
N TYR A 23 -9.06 -0.42 -2.85
CA TYR A 23 -7.87 0.31 -2.41
C TYR A 23 -7.91 1.74 -2.94
N SER A 24 -7.42 2.69 -2.14
CA SER A 24 -7.14 4.03 -2.63
C SER A 24 -5.77 4.10 -3.32
N LEU A 25 -5.52 5.18 -4.06
CA LEU A 25 -4.18 5.46 -4.58
C LEU A 25 -3.15 5.62 -3.45
N SER A 26 -3.56 6.18 -2.31
CA SER A 26 -2.69 6.34 -1.14
C SER A 26 -2.25 4.99 -0.56
N ASP A 27 -3.15 4.01 -0.54
CA ASP A 27 -2.84 2.64 -0.11
C ASP A 27 -1.86 1.99 -1.08
N ALA A 28 -2.13 2.08 -2.38
CA ALA A 28 -1.24 1.55 -3.41
C ALA A 28 0.17 2.14 -3.33
N VAL A 29 0.29 3.47 -3.16
CA VAL A 29 1.59 4.13 -2.94
C VAL A 29 2.27 3.59 -1.69
N SER A 30 1.53 3.46 -0.58
CA SER A 30 2.05 2.94 0.68
C SER A 30 2.57 1.51 0.51
N PHE A 31 1.83 0.63 -0.16
CA PHE A 31 2.22 -0.77 -0.37
C PHE A 31 3.47 -0.91 -1.23
N VAL A 32 3.54 -0.19 -2.36
CA VAL A 32 4.72 -0.20 -3.23
C VAL A 32 5.95 0.30 -2.45
N LEU A 33 5.79 1.42 -1.73
CA LEU A 33 6.86 2.03 -0.97
C LEU A 33 7.36 1.15 0.19
N MET A 34 6.44 0.51 0.90
CA MET A 34 6.77 -0.41 2.00
C MET A 34 7.52 -1.63 1.49
N ARG A 35 7.09 -2.23 0.36
CA ARG A 35 7.80 -3.35 -0.27
C ARG A 35 9.20 -2.97 -0.71
N ASP A 36 9.36 -1.81 -1.36
CA ASP A 36 10.67 -1.31 -1.78
C ASP A 36 11.64 -1.11 -0.61
N ARG A 37 11.12 -0.72 0.56
CA ARG A 37 11.91 -0.50 1.77
C ARG A 37 12.02 -1.71 2.69
N GLY A 38 11.43 -2.85 2.33
CA GLY A 38 11.37 -4.02 3.21
C GLY A 38 10.61 -3.77 4.52
N ILE A 39 9.71 -2.79 4.55
CA ILE A 39 8.89 -2.47 5.73
C ILE A 39 7.67 -3.39 5.72
N ARG A 40 7.51 -4.19 6.77
CA ARG A 40 6.39 -5.13 6.90
C ARG A 40 5.28 -4.62 7.82
N ASP A 41 5.65 -3.82 8.82
CA ASP A 41 4.72 -3.39 9.87
C ASP A 41 4.14 -2.01 9.53
N ALA A 42 2.81 -1.88 9.58
CA ALA A 42 2.08 -0.65 9.32
C ALA A 42 1.34 -0.19 10.57
N LEU A 43 1.59 1.05 10.99
CA LEU A 43 0.83 1.70 12.06
C LEU A 43 -0.48 2.25 11.48
N THR A 44 -1.48 1.39 11.30
CA THR A 44 -2.76 1.74 10.68
C THR A 44 -3.91 0.86 11.17
N THR A 45 -5.11 1.42 11.22
CA THR A 45 -6.37 0.69 11.46
C THR A 45 -6.99 0.14 10.18
N ASP A 46 -6.45 0.47 9.00
CA ASP A 46 -6.98 0.06 7.71
C ASP A 46 -6.62 -1.39 7.35
N ARG A 47 -7.64 -2.24 7.25
CA ARG A 47 -7.54 -3.68 6.95
C ARG A 47 -6.98 -3.99 5.55
N HIS A 48 -6.91 -3.03 4.62
CA HIS A 48 -6.29 -3.25 3.31
C HIS A 48 -4.82 -3.70 3.43
N PHE A 49 -4.11 -3.25 4.47
CA PHE A 49 -2.74 -3.63 4.73
C PHE A 49 -2.61 -5.13 5.06
N ASP A 50 -3.57 -5.72 5.77
CA ASP A 50 -3.59 -7.16 6.04
C ASP A 50 -3.74 -7.97 4.73
N GLN A 51 -4.56 -7.47 3.79
CA GLN A 51 -4.84 -8.15 2.51
C GLN A 51 -3.61 -8.22 1.60
N GLU A 52 -2.71 -7.24 1.70
CA GLU A 52 -1.46 -7.20 0.93
C GLU A 52 -0.26 -7.80 1.68
N GLY A 53 -0.51 -8.45 2.82
CA GLY A 53 0.48 -9.21 3.60
C GLY A 53 1.28 -8.38 4.61
N PHE A 54 0.90 -7.13 4.86
CA PHE A 54 1.50 -6.30 5.89
C PHE A 54 0.93 -6.63 7.27
N VAL A 55 1.69 -6.30 8.31
CA VAL A 55 1.27 -6.48 9.71
C VAL A 55 0.75 -5.16 10.24
N ARG A 56 -0.55 -5.08 10.54
CA ARG A 56 -1.09 -3.91 11.24
C ARG A 56 -0.73 -3.95 12.71
N LEU A 57 -0.15 -2.85 13.19
CA LEU A 57 0.21 -2.66 14.59
C LEU A 57 -0.98 -2.16 15.43
N LEU A 58 -1.93 -1.46 14.81
CA LEU A 58 -3.16 -1.03 15.47
C LEU A 58 -4.24 -2.09 15.22
N LYS A 59 -4.44 -2.95 16.22
CA LYS A 59 -5.57 -3.87 16.27
C LYS A 59 -6.69 -3.22 17.10
N PRO A 60 -7.97 -3.37 16.69
CA PRO A 60 -9.10 -2.83 17.45
C PRO A 60 -9.17 -3.41 18.86
#